data_AF-A0A920IRA0-F1
#
_entry.id   AF-A0A920IRA0-F1
#
_cell.length_a   1.000
_cell.length_b   1.000
_cell.length_c   1.000
_cell.angle_alpha   90.00
_cell.angle_beta   90.00
_cell.angle_gamma   90.00
#
_symmetry.space_group_name_H-M   'P 1'
#
loop_
_entity.id
_entity.type
_entity.pdbx_description
1 polymer ?
#
loop_
_entity_poly.entity_id
_entity_poly.type
_entity_poly.pdbx_seq_one_letter_code
_entity_poly.pdbx_strand_id
1 'polypeptide(L)'
;MSHIKPFIKDQEINFTALEFRLLKHLIDRKGRVQTRDQLLGDVWGYSNSVTTRTVDTHIKRLRGKLGDVGKHIQTIRGVGYRFSRSPD
;
A
#
# COMPACT_ATOMS: atom_id res chain seq x y z
N MET A 1 -11.78 -8.20 19.31
CA MET A 1 -11.04 -7.17 18.55
C MET A 1 -12.02 -6.48 17.62
N SER A 2 -12.30 -5.19 17.79
CA SER A 2 -13.21 -4.46 16.91
C SER A 2 -12.59 -4.31 15.51
N HIS A 3 -13.30 -4.80 14.48
CA HIS A 3 -12.96 -4.54 13.09
C HIS A 3 -13.19 -3.06 12.79
N ILE A 4 -12.13 -2.25 12.75
CA ILE A 4 -12.21 -0.89 12.24
C ILE A 4 -12.38 -0.98 10.72
N LYS A 5 -13.53 -0.52 10.23
CA LYS A 5 -13.80 -0.38 8.81
C LYS A 5 -13.26 0.98 8.34
N PRO A 6 -12.32 1.02 7.38
CA PRO A 6 -11.83 2.28 6.86
C PRO A 6 -12.85 2.90 5.89
N PHE A 7 -13.02 4.21 6.00
CA PHE A 7 -13.89 5.01 5.15
C PHE A 7 -13.07 5.98 4.29
N ILE A 8 -13.49 6.21 3.06
CA ILE A 8 -12.99 7.29 2.20
C ILE A 8 -14.18 8.04 1.63
N LYS A 9 -14.24 9.36 1.83
CA LYS A 9 -15.37 10.20 1.42
C LYS A 9 -16.71 9.59 1.87
N ASP A 10 -16.79 9.18 3.13
CA ASP A 10 -17.94 8.52 3.77
C ASP A 10 -18.40 7.19 3.15
N GLN A 11 -17.61 6.62 2.24
CA GLN A 11 -17.83 5.27 1.71
C GLN A 11 -16.95 4.26 2.45
N GLU A 12 -17.58 3.19 2.92
CA GLU A 12 -16.88 2.06 3.51
C GLU A 12 -16.07 1.32 2.43
N ILE A 13 -14.78 1.12 2.68
CA ILE A 13 -13.92 0.35 1.77
C ILE A 13 -13.47 -0.93 2.47
N ASN A 14 -13.80 -2.06 1.84
CA ASN A 14 -13.31 -3.35 2.27
C ASN A 14 -11.89 -3.61 1.73
N PHE A 15 -10.90 -3.55 2.62
CA PHE A 15 -9.56 -4.04 2.36
C PHE A 15 -9.39 -5.47 2.84
N THR A 16 -8.57 -6.24 2.13
CA THR A 16 -7.97 -7.43 2.73
C THR A 16 -6.98 -7.01 3.82
N ALA A 17 -6.64 -7.93 4.73
CA ALA A 17 -5.66 -7.65 5.78
C ALA A 17 -4.29 -7.20 5.21
N LEU A 18 -3.88 -7.74 4.07
CA LEU A 18 -2.64 -7.37 3.39
C LEU A 18 -2.70 -5.98 2.76
N GLU A 19 -3.80 -5.62 2.09
CA GLU A 19 -3.97 -4.28 1.53
C GLU A 19 -3.97 -3.21 2.63
N PHE A 20 -4.66 -3.48 3.74
CA PHE A 20 -4.66 -2.56 4.89
C PHE A 20 -3.27 -2.42 5.51
N ARG A 21 -2.55 -3.53 5.69
CA ARG A 21 -1.18 -3.53 6.23
C ARG A 21 -0.22 -2.77 5.31
N LEU A 22 -0.31 -2.99 3.99
CA LEU A 22 0.49 -2.28 2.99
C LEU A 22 0.23 -0.76 3.03
N LEU A 23 -1.05 -0.37 3.06
CA LEU A 23 -1.42 1.04 3.15
C LEU A 23 -0.89 1.69 4.43
N LYS A 24 -1.11 1.03 5.57
CA LYS A 24 -0.60 1.50 6.87
C LYS A 24 0.91 1.66 6.84
N HIS A 25 1.65 0.67 6.32
CA HIS A 25 3.10 0.71 6.23
C HIS A 25 3.63 1.92 5.45
N LEU A 26 2.98 2.23 4.32
CA LEU A 26 3.33 3.38 3.49
C LEU A 26 2.98 4.72 4.16
N ILE A 27 1.85 4.79 4.87
CA ILE A 27 1.42 6.00 5.61
C ILE A 27 2.33 6.26 6.82
N ASP A 28 2.66 5.22 7.59
CA ASP A 28 3.54 5.33 8.75
C ASP A 28 4.95 5.84 8.35
N ARG A 29 5.33 5.60 7.08
CA ARG A 29 6.60 6.07 6.48
C ARG A 29 6.39 7.14 5.41
N LYS A 30 5.34 7.94 5.55
CA LYS A 30 4.99 9.02 4.62
C LYS A 30 6.19 9.90 4.26
N GLY A 31 6.35 10.16 2.96
CA GLY A 31 7.47 10.92 2.40
C GLY A 31 8.74 10.09 2.15
N ARG A 32 8.86 8.87 2.69
CA ARG A 32 10.01 7.98 2.46
C ARG A 32 9.72 6.99 1.34
N VAL A 33 10.72 6.76 0.50
CA VAL A 33 10.65 5.70 -0.52
C VAL A 33 10.82 4.36 0.18
N GLN A 34 9.97 3.40 -0.16
CA GLN A 34 10.03 2.02 0.30
C GLN A 34 10.34 1.15 -0.92
N THR A 35 11.43 0.41 -0.86
CA THR A 35 11.79 -0.51 -1.95
C THR A 35 10.81 -1.67 -2.01
N ARG A 36 10.73 -2.33 -3.17
CA ARG A 36 9.85 -3.51 -3.31
C ARG A 36 10.24 -4.63 -2.35
N ASP A 37 11.53 -4.84 -2.13
CA ASP A 37 12.03 -5.87 -1.21
C ASP A 37 11.69 -5.54 0.25
N GLN A 38 11.82 -4.27 0.65
CA GLN A 38 11.38 -3.81 1.98
C GLN A 38 9.89 -4.03 2.18
N LEU A 39 9.06 -3.63 1.21
CA LEU A 39 7.62 -3.83 1.29
C LEU A 39 7.25 -5.32 1.32
N LEU A 40 7.94 -6.15 0.54
CA LEU A 40 7.73 -7.59 0.54
C LEU A 40 8.03 -8.18 1.92
N GLY A 41 9.21 -7.91 2.47
CA GLY A 41 9.64 -8.41 3.78
C GLY A 41 8.75 -7.91 4.92
N ASP A 42 8.46 -6.62 4.97
CA ASP A 42 7.75 -6.02 6.10
C ASP A 42 6.24 -6.32 6.13
N VAL A 43 5.62 -6.49 4.95
CA VAL A 43 4.15 -6.70 4.84
C VAL A 43 3.80 -8.19 4.73
N TRP A 44 4.55 -8.95 3.93
CA TRP A 44 4.30 -10.39 3.71
C TRP A 44 5.18 -11.30 4.57
N GLY A 45 6.32 -10.82 5.08
CA GLY A 45 7.32 -11.66 5.71
C GLY A 45 8.20 -12.40 4.71
N TYR A 46 9.24 -13.07 5.19
CA TYR A 46 10.13 -13.92 4.39
C TYR A 46 9.43 -15.25 4.05
N SER A 47 8.39 -15.19 3.23
CA SER A 47 7.78 -16.38 2.62
C SER A 47 8.42 -16.63 1.26
N ASN A 48 9.03 -17.81 1.08
CA ASN A 48 9.75 -18.19 -0.14
C ASN A 48 8.87 -18.24 -1.41
N SER A 49 7.54 -18.13 -1.26
CA SER A 49 6.58 -18.20 -2.38
C SER A 49 6.17 -16.85 -2.96
N VAL A 50 6.63 -15.74 -2.37
CA VAL A 50 6.14 -14.39 -2.72
C VAL A 50 7.27 -13.56 -3.30
N THR A 51 7.01 -12.84 -4.39
CA THR A 51 8.02 -12.02 -5.09
C THR A 51 7.65 -10.54 -5.04
N THR A 52 8.57 -9.68 -5.45
CA THR A 52 8.32 -8.23 -5.59
C THR A 52 7.17 -7.90 -6.55
N ARG A 53 6.81 -8.82 -7.48
CA ARG A 53 5.63 -8.68 -8.34
C ARG A 53 4.31 -8.72 -7.56
N THR A 54 4.29 -9.42 -6.43
CA THR A 54 3.13 -9.44 -5.54
C THR A 54 2.89 -8.06 -4.94
N VAL A 55 3.95 -7.32 -4.60
CA VAL A 55 3.85 -5.94 -4.12
C VAL A 55 3.19 -5.06 -5.18
N ASP A 56 3.68 -5.10 -6.43
CA ASP A 56 3.11 -4.32 -7.53
C ASP A 56 1.61 -4.59 -7.71
N THR A 57 1.22 -5.87 -7.66
CA THR A 57 -0.18 -6.30 -7.82
C THR A 57 -1.07 -5.72 -6.71
N HIS A 58 -0.60 -5.75 -5.47
CA HIS A 58 -1.35 -5.20 -4.34
C HIS A 58 -1.38 -3.68 -4.36
N ILE A 59 -0.31 -2.99 -4.81
CA ILE A 59 -0.35 -1.53 -5.01
C ILE A 59 -1.40 -1.16 -6.06
N LYS A 60 -1.47 -1.90 -7.18
CA LYS A 60 -2.47 -1.64 -8.22
C LYS A 60 -3.89 -1.79 -7.68
N ARG A 61 -4.18 -2.89 -6.96
CA ARG A 61 -5.49 -3.13 -6.34
C ARG A 61 -5.83 -2.08 -5.28
N LEU A 62 -4.86 -1.76 -4.41
CA LEU A 62 -4.98 -0.75 -3.38
C LEU A 62 -5.32 0.62 -3.97
N ARG A 63 -4.58 1.08 -5.00
CA ARG A 63 -4.90 2.35 -5.70
C ARG A 63 -6.30 2.33 -6.30
N GLY A 64 -6.71 1.22 -6.91
CA GLY A 64 -8.06 1.06 -7.46
C GLY A 64 -9.16 1.23 -6.41
N LYS A 65 -8.99 0.62 -5.23
CA LYS A 65 -9.92 0.76 -4.10
C LYS A 65 -9.94 2.18 -3.51
N LEU A 66 -8.78 2.82 -3.45
CA LEU A 66 -8.63 4.17 -2.89
C LEU A 66 -9.15 5.29 -3.80
N GLY A 67 -9.41 5.02 -5.08
CA GLY A 67 -9.81 6.04 -6.04
C GLY A 67 -8.77 7.17 -6.13
N ASP A 68 -9.23 8.43 -6.02
CA ASP A 68 -8.36 9.61 -6.04
C ASP A 68 -7.26 9.59 -4.97
N VAL A 69 -7.55 9.02 -3.79
CA VAL A 69 -6.55 8.91 -2.71
C VAL A 69 -5.39 8.00 -3.13
N GLY A 70 -5.62 7.08 -4.07
CA GLY A 70 -4.58 6.23 -4.65
C GLY A 70 -3.46 7.01 -5.34
N LYS A 71 -3.72 8.24 -5.80
CA LYS A 71 -2.72 9.14 -6.42
C LYS A 71 -1.64 9.59 -5.43
N HIS A 72 -1.91 9.51 -4.13
CA HIS A 72 -0.91 9.78 -3.09
C HIS A 72 0.12 8.66 -2.94
N ILE A 73 -0.19 7.44 -3.40
CA ILE A 73 0.80 6.39 -3.53
C ILE A 73 1.51 6.63 -4.85
N GLN A 74 2.77 7.04 -4.81
CA GLN A 74 3.58 7.38 -5.98
C GLN A 74 4.53 6.24 -6.34
N THR A 75 4.78 6.05 -7.64
CA THR A 75 5.74 5.06 -8.13
C THR A 75 7.09 5.73 -8.32
N ILE A 76 8.11 5.27 -7.60
CA ILE A 76 9.50 5.66 -7.85
C ILE A 76 10.10 4.61 -8.78
N ARG A 77 10.23 4.97 -10.07
CA ARG A 77 10.65 4.04 -11.12
C ARG A 77 11.99 3.38 -10.76
N GLY A 78 12.07 2.07 -10.94
CA GLY A 78 13.25 1.27 -10.58
C GLY A 78 13.45 1.01 -9.09
N VAL A 79 12.73 1.70 -8.18
CA VAL A 79 12.98 1.62 -6.74
C VAL A 79 11.80 0.99 -6.00
N GLY A 80 10.62 1.60 -6.07
CA GLY A 80 9.48 1.16 -5.26
C GLY A 80 8.38 2.20 -5.16
N TYR A 81 7.86 2.40 -3.95
CA TYR A 81 6.67 3.21 -3.71
C TYR A 81 6.86 4.16 -2.54
N ARG A 82 6.11 5.27 -2.57
CA ARG A 82 6.07 6.26 -1.48
C ARG A 82 4.66 6.77 -1.30
N PHE A 83 4.24 7.00 -0.06
CA PHE A 83 3.04 7.79 0.20
C PHE A 83 3.41 9.28 0.31
N SER A 84 2.77 10.14 -0.47
CA SER A 84 3.03 11.58 -0.56
C SER A 84 1.86 12.41 -0.03
N ARG A 85 2.15 13.63 0.46
CA ARG A 85 1.11 14.62 0.78
C ARG A 85 0.44 15.17 -0.47
N SER A 86 1.19 15.25 -1.57
CA SER A 86 0.70 15.72 -2.85
C SER A 86 0.41 14.52 -3.75
N PRO A 87 -0.76 14.46 -4.40
CA PRO A 87 -1.02 13.43 -5.41
C PRO A 87 -0.10 13.66 -6.62
N ASP A 88 0.31 12.56 -7.27
CA ASP A 88 0.86 12.60 -8.64
C ASP A 88 -0.26 12.76 -9.68
#